data_AF-A0A1A8SN66-F1
#
_entry.id   AF-A0A1A8SN66-F1
#
_cell.length_a   1.000
_cell.length_b   1.000
_cell.length_c   1.000
_cell.angle_alpha   90.00
_cell.angle_beta   90.00
_cell.angle_gamma   90.00
#
_symmetry.space_group_name_H-M   'P 1'
#
loop_
_entity.id
_entity.type
_entity.pdbx_description
1 polymer ?
#
loop_
_entity_poly.entity_id
_entity_poly.type
_entity_poly.pdbx_seq_one_letter_code
_entity_poly.pdbx_strand_id
1 'polypeptide(L)'
;MLQVDSGVYIGSVDDLNDRQMLVDASVSHILSVDSVDPGPMLPADGSFVTKWIDVLDDPTADLLSHMDACFMFIDEAVKGGGAALVHCQMGRSRSATIVTAYLMKRHQLGFTEAYNRLKSVKREVQVNSGFEDQLRQYEAMKCEVDTSSPSYKQYRLIKIKFKKFSELKRGAAELPKEIFALDPALSSSSEVSYRCRKCRRTLFRGSSILSHPVGEGASAFSHKKFSNLTGNAQCTSYFIEPVQWMEPALLGVMNGQLLCPKCSSKLGSFSWCGYQCSCGRWVTPAFQLHHNKVDEIRQIQMQK
;
A
#
# COMPACT_ATOMS: atom_id res chain seq x y z
N MET A 1 13.22 27.48 -2.26
CA MET A 1 12.03 26.91 -2.92
C MET A 1 12.17 27.04 -4.44
N LEU A 2 11.76 26.04 -5.22
CA LEU A 2 11.84 26.07 -6.70
C LEU A 2 10.50 25.67 -7.32
N GLN A 3 10.07 26.38 -8.36
CA GLN A 3 8.85 26.05 -9.10
C GLN A 3 9.09 24.86 -10.04
N VAL A 4 8.30 23.80 -9.90
CA VAL A 4 8.43 22.56 -10.69
C VAL A 4 7.32 22.39 -11.72
N ASP A 5 6.16 22.99 -11.44
CA ASP A 5 5.00 23.04 -12.32
C ASP A 5 4.20 24.32 -12.00
N SER A 6 3.24 24.68 -12.85
CA SER A 6 2.36 25.83 -12.56
C SER A 6 1.66 25.64 -11.20
N GLY A 7 1.87 26.60 -10.29
CA GLY A 7 1.34 26.55 -8.92
C GLY A 7 1.95 25.47 -7.99
N VAL A 8 3.04 24.80 -8.38
CA VAL A 8 3.66 23.75 -7.55
C VAL A 8 5.14 24.02 -7.33
N TYR A 9 5.53 24.00 -6.06
CA TYR A 9 6.89 24.27 -5.62
C TYR A 9 7.45 23.13 -4.79
N ILE A 10 8.76 22.89 -4.91
CA ILE A 10 9.54 21.98 -4.06
C ILE A 10 10.52 22.77 -3.19
N GLY A 11 10.64 22.38 -1.91
CA GLY A 11 11.50 23.08 -0.96
C GLY A 11 12.12 22.23 0.15
N SER A 12 12.96 22.88 0.96
CA SER A 12 13.50 22.38 2.24
C SER A 12 12.70 22.94 3.42
N VAL A 13 13.06 22.55 4.65
CA VAL A 13 12.47 23.15 5.86
C VAL A 13 12.83 24.64 6.00
N ASP A 14 14.00 25.05 5.50
CA ASP A 14 14.45 26.45 5.59
C ASP A 14 13.54 27.40 4.82
N ASP A 15 12.91 26.90 3.74
CA ASP A 15 11.97 27.68 2.92
C ASP A 15 10.71 28.11 3.69
N LEU A 16 10.39 27.46 4.83
CA LEU A 16 9.27 27.87 5.68
C LEU A 16 9.53 29.21 6.40
N ASN A 17 10.79 29.59 6.60
CA ASN A 17 11.17 30.80 7.32
C ASN A 17 11.06 32.07 6.45
N ASP A 18 10.99 31.93 5.13
CA ASP A 18 10.89 33.07 4.21
C ASP A 18 9.43 33.33 3.81
N ARG A 19 8.72 34.01 4.72
CA ARG A 19 7.30 34.33 4.51
C ARG A 19 7.06 35.18 3.27
N GLN A 20 7.96 36.11 2.95
CA GLN A 20 7.80 36.99 1.80
C GLN A 20 7.85 36.17 0.51
N MET A 21 8.80 35.25 0.39
CA MET A 21 8.90 34.34 -0.75
C MET A 21 7.64 33.47 -0.91
N LEU A 22 7.05 32.97 0.18
CA LEU A 22 5.79 32.21 0.13
C LEU A 22 4.63 33.05 -0.40
N VAL A 23 4.51 34.30 0.07
CA VAL A 23 3.46 35.25 -0.37
C VAL A 23 3.65 35.64 -1.83
N ASP A 24 4.87 35.98 -2.24
CA ASP A 24 5.20 36.35 -3.62
C ASP A 24 4.92 35.21 -4.61
N ALA A 25 5.13 33.96 -4.16
CA ALA A 25 4.78 32.76 -4.92
C ALA A 25 3.30 32.36 -4.83
N SER A 26 2.46 33.16 -4.15
CA SER A 26 1.04 32.88 -3.92
C SER A 26 0.78 31.50 -3.29
N VAL A 27 1.69 31.05 -2.41
CA VAL A 27 1.52 29.79 -1.68
C VAL A 27 0.32 29.93 -0.75
N SER A 28 -0.61 28.98 -0.88
CA SER A 28 -1.80 28.86 -0.02
C SER A 28 -1.79 27.54 0.77
N HIS A 29 -1.07 26.53 0.26
CA HIS A 29 -1.01 25.20 0.83
C HIS A 29 0.44 24.78 1.09
N ILE A 30 0.69 24.20 2.27
CA ILE A 30 2.01 23.66 2.64
C ILE A 30 1.86 22.17 2.97
N LEU A 31 2.51 21.33 2.16
CA LEU A 31 2.59 19.89 2.37
C LEU A 31 3.97 19.53 2.93
N SER A 32 4.00 19.22 4.22
CA SER A 32 5.20 18.79 4.94
C SER A 32 5.32 17.27 4.90
N VAL A 33 6.42 16.76 4.36
CA VAL A 33 6.70 15.31 4.26
C VAL A 33 7.98 15.03 5.04
N ASP A 34 7.84 14.94 6.36
CA ASP A 34 8.98 14.84 7.28
C ASP A 34 8.65 14.01 8.52
N SER A 35 9.66 13.55 9.24
CA SER A 35 9.53 12.85 10.52
C SER A 35 9.57 13.79 11.73
N VAL A 36 9.91 15.06 11.50
CA VAL A 36 9.87 16.11 12.51
C VAL A 36 8.59 16.91 12.31
N ASP A 37 7.87 17.17 13.40
CA ASP A 37 6.67 17.99 13.40
C ASP A 37 7.00 19.40 12.84
N PRO A 38 6.36 19.82 11.73
CA PRO A 38 6.61 21.14 11.15
C PRO A 38 5.93 22.27 11.92
N GLY A 39 5.02 21.98 12.86
CA GLY A 39 4.22 22.96 13.60
C GLY A 39 5.00 24.16 14.16
N PRO A 40 6.15 23.94 14.85
CA PRO A 40 6.96 25.04 15.38
C PRO A 40 7.57 25.97 14.32
N MET A 41 7.70 25.51 13.06
CA MET A 41 8.28 26.27 11.94
C MET A 41 7.20 26.93 11.07
N LEU A 42 5.93 26.51 11.21
CA LEU A 42 4.84 27.03 10.42
C LEU A 42 4.33 28.36 10.99
N PRO A 43 3.95 29.33 10.15
CA PRO A 43 3.42 30.60 10.63
C PRO A 43 2.13 30.41 11.45
N ALA A 44 2.13 30.93 12.68
CA ALA A 44 1.05 30.74 13.65
C ALA A 44 -0.24 31.52 13.32
N ASP A 45 -0.23 32.36 12.29
CA ASP A 45 -1.36 33.18 11.89
C ASP A 45 -2.39 32.44 11.02
N GLY A 46 -2.14 31.15 10.74
CA GLY A 46 -3.09 30.31 10.00
C GLY A 46 -3.27 30.71 8.55
N SER A 47 -2.33 31.47 7.97
CA SER A 47 -2.43 31.96 6.59
C SER A 47 -2.29 30.86 5.52
N PHE A 48 -1.92 29.65 5.93
CA PHE A 48 -1.70 28.52 5.03
C PHE A 48 -2.56 27.32 5.48
N VAL A 49 -3.15 26.64 4.51
CA VAL A 49 -3.70 25.30 4.73
C VAL A 49 -2.53 24.33 4.79
N THR A 50 -2.42 23.55 5.86
CA THR A 50 -1.25 22.68 6.07
C THR A 50 -1.64 21.22 6.14
N LYS A 51 -0.74 20.36 5.66
CA LYS A 51 -0.87 18.91 5.79
C LYS A 51 0.50 18.32 6.08
N TRP A 52 0.56 17.45 7.08
CA TRP A 52 1.78 16.76 7.47
C TRP A 52 1.66 15.26 7.25
N ILE A 53 2.66 14.69 6.61
CA ILE A 53 2.87 13.25 6.47
C ILE A 53 4.10 12.88 7.30
N ASP A 54 3.89 12.24 8.46
CA ASP A 54 4.94 11.76 9.34
C ASP A 54 5.69 10.57 8.71
N VAL A 55 6.89 10.83 8.19
CA VAL A 55 7.65 9.82 7.46
C VAL A 55 9.16 10.08 7.47
N LEU A 56 9.93 9.02 7.78
CA LEU A 56 11.39 9.00 7.69
C LEU A 56 11.85 8.92 6.23
N ASP A 57 13.03 9.47 5.94
CA ASP A 57 13.71 9.26 4.65
C ASP A 57 14.44 7.92 4.62
N ASP A 58 13.66 6.84 4.68
CA ASP A 58 14.17 5.47 4.75
C ASP A 58 13.52 4.60 3.65
N PRO A 59 14.26 3.70 2.99
CA PRO A 59 13.69 2.82 1.95
C PRO A 59 12.51 1.95 2.40
N THR A 60 12.40 1.67 3.70
CA THR A 60 11.30 0.89 4.26
C THR A 60 10.05 1.71 4.53
N ALA A 61 10.17 3.05 4.61
CA ALA A 61 9.05 3.95 4.85
C ALA A 61 8.00 3.88 3.72
N ASP A 62 6.76 4.26 4.03
CA ASP A 62 5.61 4.17 3.12
C ASP A 62 5.13 5.56 2.74
N LEU A 63 5.37 5.95 1.49
CA LEU A 63 4.82 7.15 0.86
C LEU A 63 3.73 6.81 -0.16
N LEU A 64 3.77 5.60 -0.75
CA LEU A 64 2.79 5.14 -1.74
C LEU A 64 1.36 5.25 -1.21
N SER A 65 1.12 4.85 0.04
CA SER A 65 -0.20 4.95 0.68
C SER A 65 -0.73 6.39 0.81
N HIS A 66 0.13 7.41 0.65
CA HIS A 66 -0.22 8.82 0.82
C HIS A 66 -0.31 9.57 -0.52
N MET A 67 0.18 8.99 -1.63
CA MET A 67 0.36 9.71 -2.91
C MET A 67 -0.93 10.35 -3.42
N ASP A 68 -2.07 9.64 -3.40
CA ASP A 68 -3.35 10.21 -3.85
C ASP A 68 -3.87 11.31 -2.94
N ALA A 69 -3.76 11.14 -1.62
CA ALA A 69 -4.17 12.14 -0.66
C ALA A 69 -3.27 13.40 -0.70
N CYS A 70 -2.00 13.24 -1.08
CA CYS A 70 -1.08 14.34 -1.34
C CYS A 70 -1.40 15.03 -2.68
N PHE A 71 -1.69 14.25 -3.73
CA PHE A 71 -2.11 14.79 -5.02
C PHE A 71 -3.35 15.69 -4.87
N MET A 72 -4.39 15.20 -4.18
CA MET A 72 -5.62 15.97 -3.97
C MET A 72 -5.35 17.29 -3.24
N PHE A 73 -4.49 17.27 -2.22
CA PHE A 73 -4.10 18.48 -1.47
C PHE A 73 -3.36 19.50 -2.33
N ILE A 74 -2.44 19.05 -3.19
CA ILE A 74 -1.70 19.91 -4.12
C ILE A 74 -2.65 20.46 -5.21
N ASP A 75 -3.48 19.60 -5.79
CA ASP A 75 -4.41 19.94 -6.87
C ASP A 75 -5.51 20.90 -6.41
N GLU A 76 -5.95 20.82 -5.14
CA GLU A 76 -6.85 21.79 -4.51
C GLU A 76 -6.25 23.20 -4.51
N ALA A 77 -4.99 23.33 -4.10
CA ALA A 77 -4.29 24.63 -4.10
C ALA A 77 -4.20 25.23 -5.51
N VAL A 78 -3.77 24.42 -6.48
CA VAL A 78 -3.57 24.83 -7.87
C VAL A 78 -4.90 25.20 -8.53
N LYS A 79 -5.96 24.40 -8.34
CA LYS A 79 -7.29 24.69 -8.89
C LYS A 79 -7.96 25.88 -8.21
N GLY A 80 -7.63 26.15 -6.95
CA GLY A 80 -8.06 27.36 -6.23
C GLY A 80 -7.38 28.64 -6.71
N GLY A 81 -6.46 28.57 -7.68
CA GLY A 81 -5.71 29.72 -8.19
C GLY A 81 -4.53 30.15 -7.31
N GLY A 82 -4.21 29.37 -6.25
CA GLY A 82 -3.03 29.55 -5.43
C GLY A 82 -1.92 28.57 -5.82
N ALA A 83 -0.94 28.43 -4.92
CA ALA A 83 0.15 27.47 -5.07
C ALA A 83 0.32 26.55 -3.85
N ALA A 84 0.94 25.40 -4.09
CA ALA A 84 1.36 24.45 -3.06
C ALA A 84 2.88 24.38 -2.95
N LEU A 85 3.39 24.48 -1.73
CA LEU A 85 4.77 24.12 -1.39
C LEU A 85 4.80 22.68 -0.85
N VAL A 86 5.55 21.81 -1.51
CA VAL A 86 5.87 20.46 -1.01
C VAL A 86 7.30 20.44 -0.50
N HIS A 87 7.49 20.20 0.80
CA HIS A 87 8.81 20.24 1.40
C HIS A 87 9.10 19.02 2.30
N CYS A 88 10.39 18.81 2.55
CA CYS A 88 10.91 17.94 3.59
C CYS A 88 12.18 18.59 4.14
N GLN A 89 13.00 17.87 4.90
CA GLN A 89 14.20 18.42 5.54
C GLN A 89 15.13 19.13 4.53
N MET A 90 15.47 18.45 3.43
CA MET A 90 16.42 18.95 2.43
C MET A 90 15.81 19.27 1.06
N GLY A 91 14.55 18.90 0.84
CA GLY A 91 13.93 19.02 -0.49
C GLY A 91 14.50 18.06 -1.55
N ARG A 92 15.04 16.90 -1.14
CA ARG A 92 15.81 15.99 -2.03
C ARG A 92 15.17 14.64 -2.32
N SER A 93 14.57 13.99 -1.32
CA SER A 93 14.07 12.61 -1.41
C SER A 93 12.56 12.52 -1.13
N ARG A 94 12.11 12.72 0.11
CA ARG A 94 10.69 12.63 0.51
C ARG A 94 9.75 13.55 -0.29
N SER A 95 10.00 14.87 -0.27
CA SER A 95 9.21 15.83 -1.05
C SER A 95 9.35 15.60 -2.56
N ALA A 96 10.56 15.27 -3.03
CA ALA A 96 10.80 14.93 -4.43
C ALA A 96 10.00 13.70 -4.88
N THR A 97 9.80 12.72 -4.01
CA THR A 97 8.95 11.54 -4.27
C THR A 97 7.51 11.96 -4.50
N ILE A 98 6.95 12.79 -3.60
CA ILE A 98 5.57 13.28 -3.74
C ILE A 98 5.39 14.17 -4.97
N VAL A 99 6.33 15.08 -5.23
CA VAL A 99 6.31 15.93 -6.44
C VAL A 99 6.41 15.07 -7.71
N THR A 100 7.26 14.04 -7.71
CA THR A 100 7.35 13.10 -8.85
C THR A 100 6.01 12.39 -9.07
N ALA A 101 5.40 11.85 -8.00
CA ALA A 101 4.08 11.20 -8.08
C ALA A 101 2.99 12.16 -8.58
N TYR A 102 3.02 13.42 -8.14
CA TYR A 102 2.11 14.46 -8.62
C TYR A 102 2.27 14.68 -10.14
N LEU A 103 3.51 14.84 -10.62
CA LEU A 103 3.78 15.02 -12.04
C LEU A 103 3.34 13.81 -12.87
N MET A 104 3.59 12.59 -12.39
CA MET A 104 3.14 11.35 -13.03
C MET A 104 1.62 11.37 -13.21
N LYS A 105 0.86 11.65 -12.15
CA LYS A 105 -0.61 11.64 -12.19
C LYS A 105 -1.18 12.81 -13.01
N ARG A 106 -0.69 14.03 -12.78
CA ARG A 106 -1.19 15.25 -13.44
C ARG A 106 -1.00 15.20 -14.95
N HIS A 107 0.18 14.76 -15.40
CA HIS A 107 0.60 14.81 -16.80
C HIS A 107 0.60 13.43 -17.48
N GLN A 108 0.13 12.38 -16.79
CA GLN A 108 0.12 10.99 -17.28
C GLN A 108 1.51 10.50 -17.72
N LEU A 109 2.55 10.87 -16.96
CA LEU A 109 3.94 10.53 -17.26
C LEU A 109 4.33 9.24 -16.54
N GLY A 110 5.20 8.46 -17.18
CA GLY A 110 5.89 7.37 -16.50
C GLY A 110 6.89 7.89 -15.46
N PHE A 111 7.32 7.01 -14.54
CA PHE A 111 8.22 7.40 -13.44
C PHE A 111 9.49 8.09 -13.94
N THR A 112 10.18 7.48 -14.92
CA THR A 112 11.45 8.00 -15.46
C THR A 112 11.30 9.40 -16.03
N GLU A 113 10.21 9.68 -16.75
CA GLU A 113 9.99 10.97 -17.39
C GLU A 113 9.66 12.05 -16.35
N ALA A 114 8.74 11.77 -15.42
CA ALA A 114 8.40 12.69 -14.34
C ALA A 114 9.62 13.01 -13.46
N TYR A 115 10.42 12.00 -13.13
CA TYR A 115 11.61 12.17 -12.30
C TYR A 115 12.70 12.99 -13.00
N ASN A 116 12.91 12.79 -14.31
CA ASN A 116 13.84 13.59 -15.09
C ASN A 116 13.36 15.04 -15.25
N ARG A 117 12.04 15.26 -15.39
CA ARG A 117 11.45 16.60 -15.40
C ARG A 117 11.67 17.33 -14.07
N LEU A 118 11.56 16.63 -12.94
CA LEU A 118 11.91 17.23 -11.64
C LEU A 118 13.41 17.54 -11.54
N LYS A 119 14.27 16.62 -11.98
CA LYS A 119 15.73 16.78 -11.94
C LYS A 119 16.26 17.91 -12.84
N SER A 120 15.59 18.22 -13.94
CA SER A 120 15.98 19.35 -14.80
C SER A 120 15.80 20.69 -14.08
N VAL A 121 14.84 20.78 -13.17
CA VAL A 121 14.59 21.94 -12.30
C VAL A 121 15.49 21.91 -11.06
N LYS A 122 15.59 20.78 -10.37
CA LYS A 122 16.38 20.63 -9.14
C LYS A 122 17.36 19.45 -9.25
N ARG A 123 18.59 19.73 -9.69
CA ARG A 123 19.63 18.71 -9.96
C ARG A 123 20.03 17.86 -8.75
N GLU A 124 19.89 18.41 -7.55
CA GLU A 124 20.26 17.74 -6.28
C GLU A 124 19.26 16.67 -5.83
N VAL A 125 18.12 16.54 -6.52
CA VAL A 125 17.11 15.52 -6.21
C VAL A 125 17.71 14.13 -6.30
N GLN A 126 17.52 13.38 -5.22
CA GLN A 126 18.02 12.03 -5.06
C GLN A 126 17.05 11.27 -4.16
N VAL A 127 16.05 10.66 -4.79
CA VAL A 127 15.07 9.79 -4.13
C VAL A 127 15.76 8.50 -3.69
N ASN A 128 15.45 8.01 -2.50
CA ASN A 128 15.99 6.73 -2.04
C ASN A 128 15.38 5.54 -2.81
N SER A 129 16.06 4.39 -2.82
CA SER A 129 15.66 3.23 -3.62
C SER A 129 14.25 2.71 -3.31
N GLY A 130 13.85 2.71 -2.05
CA GLY A 130 12.53 2.22 -1.65
C GLY A 130 11.39 3.16 -2.07
N PHE A 131 11.66 4.45 -2.20
CA PHE A 131 10.72 5.42 -2.78
C PHE A 131 10.69 5.36 -4.31
N GLU A 132 11.82 5.09 -4.99
CA GLU A 132 11.80 4.80 -6.43
C GLU A 132 10.94 3.57 -6.75
N ASP A 133 11.07 2.49 -5.97
CA ASP A 133 10.24 1.30 -6.12
C ASP A 133 8.75 1.60 -5.90
N GLN A 134 8.43 2.48 -4.96
CA GLN A 134 7.05 2.93 -4.72
C GLN A 134 6.51 3.75 -5.89
N LEU A 135 7.31 4.60 -6.53
CA LEU A 135 6.89 5.34 -7.72
C LEU A 135 6.66 4.40 -8.91
N ARG A 136 7.53 3.41 -9.13
CA ARG A 136 7.29 2.37 -10.16
C ARG A 136 6.04 1.55 -9.86
N GLN A 137 5.78 1.24 -8.59
CA GLN A 137 4.56 0.56 -8.17
C GLN A 137 3.33 1.45 -8.42
N TYR A 138 3.42 2.75 -8.17
CA TYR A 138 2.36 3.72 -8.47
C TYR A 138 2.06 3.80 -9.96
N GLU A 139 3.10 3.84 -10.81
CA GLU A 139 2.97 3.75 -12.27
C GLU A 139 2.27 2.45 -12.71
N ALA A 140 2.66 1.30 -12.15
CA ALA A 140 2.01 0.01 -12.43
C ALA A 140 0.54 -0.01 -11.99
N MET A 141 0.18 0.78 -10.98
CA MET A 141 -1.19 1.02 -10.53
C MET A 141 -1.86 2.19 -11.28
N LYS A 142 -1.31 2.61 -12.43
CA LYS A 142 -1.84 3.70 -13.28
C LYS A 142 -2.00 5.02 -12.53
N CYS A 143 -1.10 5.30 -11.60
CA CYS A 143 -1.11 6.48 -10.74
C CYS A 143 -2.40 6.61 -9.91
N GLU A 144 -2.94 5.48 -9.45
CA GLU A 144 -4.10 5.44 -8.58
C GLU A 144 -3.91 4.37 -7.49
N VAL A 145 -4.11 4.76 -6.23
CA VAL A 145 -3.99 3.86 -5.08
C VAL A 145 -5.35 3.23 -4.80
N ASP A 146 -5.70 2.21 -5.59
CA ASP A 146 -6.87 1.38 -5.28
C ASP A 146 -6.56 0.44 -4.12
N THR A 147 -7.07 0.80 -2.95
CA THR A 147 -6.92 0.05 -1.70
C THR A 147 -7.54 -1.35 -1.75
N SER A 148 -8.48 -1.59 -2.67
CA SER A 148 -9.12 -2.89 -2.87
C SER A 148 -8.31 -3.81 -3.80
N SER A 149 -7.36 -3.26 -4.56
CA SER A 149 -6.60 -4.01 -5.55
C SER A 149 -5.69 -5.07 -4.87
N PRO A 150 -5.56 -6.27 -5.45
CA PRO A 150 -4.66 -7.30 -4.92
C PRO A 150 -3.21 -6.83 -4.81
N SER A 151 -2.74 -6.02 -5.78
CA SER A 151 -1.39 -5.48 -5.80
C SER A 151 -1.11 -4.55 -4.62
N TYR A 152 -2.05 -3.63 -4.32
CA TYR A 152 -1.89 -2.73 -3.18
C TYR A 152 -2.00 -3.46 -1.85
N LYS A 153 -2.93 -4.42 -1.71
CA LYS A 153 -3.03 -5.27 -0.51
C LYS A 153 -1.72 -6.02 -0.25
N GLN A 154 -1.14 -6.61 -1.30
CA GLN A 154 0.16 -7.27 -1.20
C GLN A 154 1.27 -6.30 -0.77
N TYR A 155 1.34 -5.11 -1.39
CA TYR A 155 2.28 -4.05 -1.03
C TYR A 155 2.16 -3.65 0.45
N ARG A 156 0.94 -3.40 0.93
CA ARG A 156 0.67 -3.02 2.33
C ARG A 156 1.12 -4.11 3.30
N LEU A 157 0.86 -5.37 2.98
CA LEU A 157 1.29 -6.49 3.80
C LEU A 157 2.83 -6.60 3.87
N ILE A 158 3.53 -6.30 2.78
CA ILE A 158 5.00 -6.24 2.76
C ILE A 158 5.50 -5.10 3.65
N LYS A 159 4.94 -3.90 3.53
CA LYS A 159 5.32 -2.76 4.37
C LYS A 159 5.09 -3.02 5.86
N ILE A 160 3.97 -3.66 6.20
CA ILE A 160 3.67 -4.04 7.58
C ILE A 160 4.60 -5.15 8.08
N LYS A 161 4.99 -6.11 7.23
CA LYS A 161 6.02 -7.10 7.59
C LYS A 161 7.33 -6.41 8.02
N PHE A 162 7.79 -5.40 7.29
CA PHE A 162 9.02 -4.67 7.65
C PHE A 162 8.88 -3.90 8.96
N LYS A 163 7.77 -3.17 9.16
CA LYS A 163 7.47 -2.49 10.45
C LYS A 163 7.35 -3.50 11.61
N LYS A 164 6.69 -4.63 11.39
CA LYS A 164 6.51 -5.66 12.42
C LYS A 164 7.81 -6.43 12.69
N PHE A 165 8.73 -6.59 11.74
CA PHE A 165 10.00 -7.27 12.01
C PHE A 165 10.85 -6.51 13.03
N SER A 166 10.79 -5.17 13.04
CA SER A 166 11.43 -4.35 14.07
C SER A 166 10.67 -4.37 15.40
N GLU A 167 9.33 -4.39 15.38
CA GLU A 167 8.50 -4.39 16.60
C GLU A 167 8.31 -5.75 17.28
N LEU A 168 8.26 -6.84 16.52
CA LEU A 168 8.13 -8.22 17.03
C LEU A 168 9.38 -8.64 17.81
N LYS A 169 10.56 -8.14 17.41
CA LYS A 169 11.80 -8.27 18.19
C LYS A 169 11.72 -7.54 19.54
N ARG A 170 10.82 -6.57 19.69
CA ARG A 170 10.63 -5.75 20.89
C ARG A 170 9.41 -6.18 21.72
N GLY A 171 8.76 -7.30 21.37
CA GLY A 171 7.65 -7.85 22.16
C GLY A 171 6.33 -7.10 22.00
N ALA A 172 6.03 -6.58 20.81
CA ALA A 172 4.75 -5.91 20.55
C ALA A 172 3.54 -6.80 20.90
N ALA A 173 2.62 -6.24 21.69
CA ALA A 173 1.46 -6.95 22.25
C ALA A 173 0.28 -7.10 21.25
N GLU A 174 0.22 -6.26 20.20
CA GLU A 174 -0.94 -6.19 19.29
C GLU A 174 -0.54 -5.96 17.83
N LEU A 175 -1.43 -6.35 16.90
CA LEU A 175 -1.29 -6.12 15.46
C LEU A 175 -2.11 -4.89 15.02
N PRO A 176 -1.61 -4.02 14.12
CA PRO A 176 -2.39 -2.89 13.63
C PRO A 176 -3.69 -3.36 12.98
N LYS A 177 -4.85 -2.90 13.48
CA LYS A 177 -6.18 -3.35 13.03
C LYS A 177 -6.39 -3.19 11.52
N GLU A 178 -5.75 -2.19 10.91
CA GLU A 178 -5.78 -1.89 9.48
C GLU A 178 -5.22 -3.03 8.60
N ILE A 179 -4.45 -3.97 9.14
CA ILE A 179 -3.96 -5.12 8.37
C ILE A 179 -5.08 -6.12 8.08
N PHE A 180 -6.12 -6.13 8.91
CA PHE A 180 -7.11 -7.18 8.87
C PHE A 180 -8.32 -6.79 8.05
N ALA A 181 -8.68 -7.66 7.11
CA ALA A 181 -10.04 -7.68 6.60
C ALA A 181 -11.02 -7.98 7.74
N LEU A 182 -12.20 -7.36 7.69
CA LEU A 182 -13.27 -7.59 8.66
C LEU A 182 -13.64 -9.07 8.72
N ASP A 183 -13.97 -9.57 9.93
CA ASP A 183 -14.51 -10.92 10.06
C ASP A 183 -15.86 -10.99 9.33
N PRO A 184 -15.99 -11.81 8.27
CA PRO A 184 -17.24 -11.93 7.53
C PRO A 184 -18.35 -12.61 8.33
N ALA A 185 -18.06 -13.20 9.50
CA ALA A 185 -19.09 -13.65 10.43
C ALA A 185 -19.80 -12.49 11.14
N LEU A 186 -19.21 -11.29 11.15
CA LEU A 186 -19.72 -10.08 11.80
C LEU A 186 -20.37 -9.09 10.83
N SER A 187 -20.38 -9.38 9.53
CA SER A 187 -20.90 -8.47 8.51
C SER A 187 -21.61 -9.21 7.37
N SER A 188 -22.74 -8.67 6.90
CA SER A 188 -23.44 -9.15 5.71
C SER A 188 -22.86 -8.54 4.44
N SER A 189 -22.78 -9.32 3.35
CA SER A 189 -22.42 -8.85 2.02
C SER A 189 -22.98 -9.79 0.96
N SER A 190 -23.22 -9.26 -0.25
CA SER A 190 -23.59 -10.03 -1.43
C SER A 190 -22.40 -10.69 -2.13
N GLU A 191 -21.19 -10.38 -1.69
CA GLU A 191 -19.95 -10.91 -2.24
C GLU A 191 -19.84 -12.43 -2.07
N VAL A 192 -19.11 -13.07 -2.99
CA VAL A 192 -18.71 -14.47 -2.88
C VAL A 192 -18.03 -14.71 -1.53
N SER A 193 -18.53 -15.69 -0.79
CA SER A 193 -18.06 -16.01 0.55
C SER A 193 -17.43 -17.39 0.59
N TYR A 194 -16.40 -17.54 1.41
CA TYR A 194 -15.65 -18.77 1.53
C TYR A 194 -15.84 -19.34 2.93
N ARG A 195 -16.39 -20.55 3.03
CA ARG A 195 -16.84 -21.13 4.31
C ARG A 195 -16.04 -22.38 4.67
N CYS A 196 -15.84 -22.60 5.97
CA CYS A 196 -15.23 -23.82 6.46
C CYS A 196 -16.07 -25.04 6.04
N ARG A 197 -15.45 -26.01 5.36
CA ARG A 197 -16.14 -27.21 4.88
C ARG A 197 -16.73 -28.08 6.01
N LYS A 198 -16.13 -28.05 7.20
CA LYS A 198 -16.58 -28.82 8.37
C LYS A 198 -17.79 -28.22 9.08
N CYS A 199 -17.80 -26.91 9.33
CA CYS A 199 -18.79 -26.27 10.21
C CYS A 199 -19.59 -25.13 9.56
N ARG A 200 -19.32 -24.86 8.28
CA ARG A 200 -19.93 -23.83 7.44
C ARG A 200 -19.81 -22.39 7.95
N ARG A 201 -18.95 -22.12 8.94
CA ARG A 201 -18.60 -20.74 9.32
C ARG A 201 -17.92 -20.04 8.15
N THR A 202 -18.37 -18.82 7.82
CA THR A 202 -17.71 -17.95 6.85
C THR A 202 -16.33 -17.52 7.37
N LEU A 203 -15.31 -17.66 6.53
CA LEU A 203 -13.91 -17.44 6.87
C LEU A 203 -13.37 -16.17 6.19
N PHE A 204 -13.63 -15.98 4.90
CA PHE A 204 -13.18 -14.80 4.16
C PHE A 204 -14.11 -14.53 2.96
N ARG A 205 -13.91 -13.41 2.28
CA ARG A 205 -14.66 -13.03 1.08
C ARG A 205 -13.75 -13.01 -0.15
N GLY A 206 -14.33 -12.96 -1.35
CA GLY A 206 -13.58 -12.89 -2.61
C GLY A 206 -12.56 -11.75 -2.65
N SER A 207 -12.92 -10.60 -2.10
CA SER A 207 -12.09 -9.39 -1.96
C SER A 207 -10.84 -9.63 -1.15
N SER A 208 -10.84 -10.60 -0.24
CA SER A 208 -9.66 -10.96 0.54
C SER A 208 -8.63 -11.75 -0.25
N ILE A 209 -8.95 -12.26 -1.44
CA ILE A 209 -8.04 -13.11 -2.22
C ILE A 209 -6.94 -12.27 -2.88
N LEU A 210 -5.69 -12.64 -2.61
CA LEU A 210 -4.48 -12.09 -3.21
C LEU A 210 -4.09 -12.95 -4.42
N SER A 211 -4.47 -12.49 -5.60
CA SER A 211 -4.12 -13.16 -6.85
C SER A 211 -2.64 -12.97 -7.17
N HIS A 212 -2.02 -14.00 -7.76
CA HIS A 212 -0.63 -13.97 -8.19
C HIS A 212 -0.49 -14.66 -9.56
N PRO A 213 0.47 -14.23 -10.41
CA PRO A 213 0.75 -14.95 -11.65
C PRO A 213 1.31 -16.35 -11.36
N VAL A 214 1.28 -17.22 -12.36
CA VAL A 214 1.94 -18.53 -12.32
C VAL A 214 3.46 -18.31 -12.14
N GLY A 215 4.14 -19.22 -11.44
CA GLY A 215 5.58 -19.14 -11.25
C GLY A 215 6.34 -19.28 -12.58
N GLU A 216 7.56 -18.77 -12.62
CA GLU A 216 8.48 -18.94 -13.74
C GLU A 216 9.57 -19.97 -13.34
N GLY A 217 10.01 -20.79 -14.29
CA GLY A 217 11.14 -21.73 -14.11
C GLY A 217 10.76 -23.19 -13.80
N ALA A 218 11.78 -24.04 -13.62
CA ALA A 218 11.66 -25.51 -13.56
C ALA A 218 10.61 -26.05 -12.55
N SER A 219 10.43 -25.36 -11.42
CA SER A 219 9.42 -25.69 -10.39
C SER A 219 7.98 -25.40 -10.80
N ALA A 220 7.76 -24.50 -11.76
CA ALA A 220 6.45 -24.29 -12.39
C ALA A 220 6.13 -25.37 -13.43
N PHE A 221 7.15 -26.01 -14.00
CA PHE A 221 7.03 -27.07 -15.01
C PHE A 221 6.94 -28.50 -14.43
N SER A 222 7.28 -28.69 -13.15
CA SER A 222 7.22 -30.01 -12.50
C SER A 222 5.81 -30.47 -12.12
N HIS A 223 4.84 -29.56 -12.01
CA HIS A 223 3.44 -29.90 -11.76
C HIS A 223 2.67 -30.09 -13.08
N LYS A 224 2.49 -31.36 -13.48
CA LYS A 224 1.61 -31.76 -14.59
C LYS A 224 0.20 -31.17 -14.43
N LYS A 225 -0.23 -30.49 -15.49
CA LYS A 225 -1.49 -29.77 -15.68
C LYS A 225 -2.73 -30.60 -15.34
N PHE A 226 -3.62 -30.09 -14.49
CA PHE A 226 -5.06 -30.15 -14.79
C PHE A 226 -5.40 -28.86 -15.52
N SER A 227 -5.19 -28.85 -16.84
CA SER A 227 -5.62 -27.75 -17.69
C SER A 227 -7.10 -27.93 -17.99
N ASN A 228 -7.95 -27.10 -17.41
CA ASN A 228 -9.20 -26.76 -18.08
C ASN A 228 -8.86 -25.96 -19.35
N LEU A 229 -9.75 -26.00 -20.34
CA LEU A 229 -9.61 -25.44 -21.70
C LEU A 229 -9.31 -23.92 -21.77
N THR A 230 -9.02 -23.25 -20.65
CA THR A 230 -8.75 -21.81 -20.54
C THR A 230 -7.31 -21.46 -20.12
N GLY A 231 -6.41 -22.45 -19.95
CA GLY A 231 -4.97 -22.18 -19.75
C GLY A 231 -4.55 -21.67 -18.36
N ASN A 232 -5.47 -21.48 -17.41
CA ASN A 232 -5.14 -21.10 -16.03
C ASN A 232 -4.82 -22.33 -15.17
N ALA A 233 -3.58 -22.45 -14.69
CA ALA A 233 -3.22 -23.43 -13.67
C ALA A 233 -3.96 -23.10 -12.36
N GLN A 234 -4.81 -24.00 -11.88
CA GLN A 234 -5.48 -23.81 -10.58
C GLN A 234 -4.54 -24.18 -9.44
N CYS A 235 -4.20 -23.19 -8.61
CA CYS A 235 -3.47 -23.41 -7.36
C CYS A 235 -4.27 -24.29 -6.40
N THR A 236 -3.59 -25.02 -5.51
CA THR A 236 -4.26 -25.89 -4.52
C THR A 236 -4.83 -25.12 -3.32
N SER A 237 -4.53 -23.84 -3.23
CA SER A 237 -4.82 -23.01 -2.05
C SER A 237 -5.11 -21.57 -2.45
N TYR A 238 -5.98 -20.94 -1.65
CA TYR A 238 -6.20 -19.49 -1.68
C TYR A 238 -5.11 -18.82 -0.84
N PHE A 239 -4.49 -17.79 -1.41
CA PHE A 239 -3.71 -16.82 -0.65
C PHE A 239 -4.59 -15.61 -0.39
N ILE A 240 -4.68 -15.17 0.86
CA ILE A 240 -5.57 -14.09 1.25
C ILE A 240 -4.86 -13.04 2.08
N GLU A 241 -5.43 -11.84 2.16
CA GLU A 241 -5.11 -10.89 3.22
C GLU A 241 -5.59 -11.47 4.58
N PRO A 242 -4.88 -11.19 5.68
CA PRO A 242 -5.27 -11.71 6.98
C PRO A 242 -6.65 -11.14 7.37
N VAL A 243 -7.49 -11.99 7.96
CA VAL A 243 -8.82 -11.62 8.44
C VAL A 243 -8.80 -11.53 9.96
N GLN A 244 -9.61 -10.66 10.57
CA GLN A 244 -9.62 -10.41 12.02
C GLN A 244 -9.61 -11.68 12.89
N TRP A 245 -10.36 -12.72 12.52
CA TRP A 245 -10.38 -13.97 13.31
C TRP A 245 -9.03 -14.70 13.34
N MET A 246 -8.10 -14.37 12.44
CA MET A 246 -6.74 -14.94 12.41
C MET A 246 -5.81 -14.28 13.44
N GLU A 247 -6.13 -13.09 13.92
CA GLU A 247 -5.26 -12.28 14.78
C GLU A 247 -4.61 -13.08 15.92
N PRO A 248 -5.36 -13.89 16.72
CA PRO A 248 -4.75 -14.66 17.81
C PRO A 248 -3.66 -15.64 17.36
N ALA A 249 -3.74 -16.16 16.13
CA ALA A 249 -2.75 -17.08 15.58
C ALA A 249 -1.49 -16.37 15.06
N LEU A 250 -1.56 -15.06 14.78
CA LEU A 250 -0.49 -14.28 14.15
C LEU A 250 0.38 -13.50 15.15
N LEU A 251 -0.06 -13.40 16.41
CA LEU A 251 0.64 -12.65 17.45
C LEU A 251 1.92 -13.38 17.89
N GLY A 252 3.02 -12.64 18.01
CA GLY A 252 4.28 -13.17 18.53
C GLY A 252 5.05 -14.16 17.65
N VAL A 253 4.52 -14.59 16.49
CA VAL A 253 5.09 -15.69 15.70
C VAL A 253 5.29 -15.37 14.21
N MET A 254 6.30 -15.98 13.59
CA MET A 254 6.67 -15.77 12.18
C MET A 254 5.96 -16.71 11.20
N ASN A 255 5.45 -17.84 11.69
CA ASN A 255 4.70 -18.81 10.92
C ASN A 255 3.84 -19.66 11.87
N GLY A 256 2.84 -20.35 11.33
CA GLY A 256 1.95 -21.17 12.13
C GLY A 256 0.79 -21.76 11.35
N GLN A 257 -0.11 -22.42 12.07
CA GLN A 257 -1.31 -23.04 11.50
C GLN A 257 -2.50 -22.10 11.60
N LEU A 258 -3.38 -22.14 10.60
CA LEU A 258 -4.67 -21.47 10.62
C LEU A 258 -5.76 -22.50 10.91
N LEU A 259 -6.42 -22.34 12.06
CA LEU A 259 -7.52 -23.20 12.51
C LEU A 259 -8.85 -22.46 12.35
N CYS A 260 -9.92 -23.20 12.05
CA CYS A 260 -11.25 -22.62 12.02
C CYS A 260 -11.66 -22.14 13.41
N PRO A 261 -12.07 -20.87 13.60
CA PRO A 261 -12.40 -20.32 14.92
C PRO A 261 -13.68 -20.91 15.53
N LYS A 262 -14.48 -21.65 14.76
CA LYS A 262 -15.70 -22.33 15.27
C LYS A 262 -15.50 -23.81 15.63
N CYS A 263 -14.67 -24.54 14.88
CA CYS A 263 -14.60 -26.01 15.03
C CYS A 263 -13.17 -26.56 15.10
N SER A 264 -12.18 -25.66 15.17
CA SER A 264 -10.75 -25.94 15.31
C SER A 264 -10.15 -26.84 14.24
N SER A 265 -10.86 -27.11 13.14
CA SER A 265 -10.30 -27.87 12.02
C SER A 265 -9.19 -27.08 11.35
N LYS A 266 -8.06 -27.73 11.03
CA LYS A 266 -6.96 -27.13 10.26
C LYS A 266 -7.43 -26.73 8.86
N LEU A 267 -7.31 -25.44 8.55
CA LEU A 267 -7.68 -24.82 7.27
C LEU A 267 -6.47 -24.61 6.36
N GLY A 268 -5.31 -24.32 6.95
CA GLY A 268 -4.07 -24.06 6.25
C GLY A 268 -2.97 -23.56 7.19
N SER A 269 -2.16 -22.62 6.71
CA SER A 269 -0.98 -22.10 7.41
C SER A 269 -0.63 -20.68 6.96
N PHE A 270 0.16 -19.99 7.75
CA PHE A 270 0.72 -18.68 7.39
C PHE A 270 2.23 -18.63 7.60
N SER A 271 2.89 -17.77 6.84
CA SER A 271 4.30 -17.42 6.97
C SER A 271 4.51 -15.96 6.60
N TRP A 272 5.04 -15.18 7.53
CA TRP A 272 5.46 -13.79 7.26
C TRP A 272 6.65 -13.73 6.31
N CYS A 273 7.43 -14.81 6.20
CA CYS A 273 8.52 -14.94 5.23
C CYS A 273 8.04 -15.43 3.85
N GLY A 274 6.77 -15.83 3.74
CA GLY A 274 6.16 -16.33 2.53
C GLY A 274 6.22 -17.86 2.38
N TYR A 275 5.58 -18.33 1.31
CA TYR A 275 5.56 -19.72 0.87
C TYR A 275 5.64 -19.80 -0.65
N GLN A 276 6.15 -20.91 -1.17
CA GLN A 276 6.00 -21.26 -2.58
C GLN A 276 4.60 -21.85 -2.82
N CYS A 277 3.84 -21.22 -3.71
CA CYS A 277 2.58 -21.76 -4.21
C CYS A 277 2.84 -23.03 -5.04
N SER A 278 1.83 -23.90 -5.14
CA SER A 278 1.88 -25.10 -6.00
C SER A 278 2.09 -24.79 -7.48
N CYS A 279 1.85 -23.56 -7.92
CA CYS A 279 2.17 -23.11 -9.27
C CYS A 279 3.64 -22.63 -9.44
N GLY A 280 4.46 -22.73 -8.38
CA GLY A 280 5.86 -22.30 -8.36
C GLY A 280 6.08 -20.85 -7.93
N ARG A 281 5.06 -19.99 -7.89
CA ARG A 281 5.18 -18.58 -7.50
C ARG A 281 5.42 -18.42 -6.00
N TRP A 282 6.40 -17.60 -5.63
CA TRP A 282 6.62 -17.22 -4.23
C TRP A 282 5.63 -16.11 -3.82
N VAL A 283 4.93 -16.30 -2.71
CA VAL A 283 3.97 -15.33 -2.15
C VAL A 283 4.47 -14.88 -0.78
N THR A 284 4.67 -13.58 -0.57
CA THR A 284 5.24 -13.02 0.68
C THR A 284 4.60 -11.70 1.09
N PRO A 285 4.03 -11.58 2.30
CA PRO A 285 3.76 -12.68 3.24
C PRO A 285 2.67 -13.63 2.68
N ALA A 286 2.56 -14.82 3.24
CA ALA A 286 1.61 -15.83 2.79
C ALA A 286 0.63 -16.22 3.92
N PHE A 287 -0.66 -16.03 3.68
CA PHE A 287 -1.75 -16.57 4.50
C PHE A 287 -2.57 -17.52 3.62
N GLN A 288 -2.33 -18.81 3.78
CA GLN A 288 -2.77 -19.84 2.86
C GLN A 288 -3.91 -20.67 3.46
N LEU A 289 -5.03 -20.81 2.73
CA LEU A 289 -6.11 -21.75 3.04
C LEU A 289 -6.27 -22.76 1.90
N HIS A 290 -6.28 -24.04 2.23
CA HIS A 290 -6.38 -25.10 1.21
C HIS A 290 -7.80 -25.19 0.64
N HIS A 291 -7.92 -25.33 -0.68
CA HIS A 291 -9.22 -25.44 -1.35
C HIS A 291 -10.06 -26.60 -0.80
N ASN A 292 -9.43 -27.73 -0.48
CA ASN A 292 -10.15 -28.90 0.05
C ASN A 292 -10.77 -28.70 1.45
N LYS A 293 -10.42 -27.62 2.17
CA LYS A 293 -10.94 -27.26 3.50
C LYS A 293 -12.00 -26.15 3.46
N VAL A 294 -12.23 -25.53 2.31
CA VAL A 294 -13.03 -24.32 2.16
C VAL A 294 -13.99 -24.46 0.98
N ASP A 295 -15.27 -24.18 1.21
CA ASP A 295 -16.30 -24.17 0.16
C ASP A 295 -16.56 -22.73 -0.30
N GLU A 296 -16.53 -22.51 -1.62
CA GLU A 296 -16.96 -21.25 -2.24
C GLU A 296 -18.48 -21.19 -2.33
N ILE A 297 -19.09 -20.12 -1.82
CA ILE A 297 -20.54 -19.90 -1.81
C ILE A 297 -20.84 -18.59 -2.53
N ARG A 298 -21.55 -18.71 -3.65
CA ARG A 298 -22.07 -17.58 -4.44
C ARG A 298 -23.51 -17.30 -4.01
N GLN A 299 -23.86 -16.04 -3.73
CA GLN A 299 -25.26 -15.68 -3.56
C GLN A 299 -25.94 -15.74 -4.93
N ILE A 300 -26.90 -16.64 -5.08
CA ILE A 300 -27.79 -16.64 -6.25
C ILE A 300 -28.84 -15.57 -5.96
N GLN A 301 -28.83 -14.46 -6.69
CA GLN A 301 -29.98 -13.57 -6.72
C GLN A 301 -31.12 -14.32 -7.41
N MET A 302 -32.10 -14.79 -6.64
CA MET A 302 -33.37 -15.22 -7.22
C MET A 302 -34.07 -13.97 -7.75
N GLN A 303 -33.98 -13.74 -9.06
CA GLN A 303 -34.89 -12.84 -9.74
C GLN A 303 -36.31 -13.41 -9.53
N LYS A 304 -37.14 -12.67 -8.78
CA LYS A 304 -38.59 -12.89 -8.74
C LYS A 304 -39.21 -12.36 -10.03
#